data_AF-A0A7I7LDV0-F1
#
_entry.id   AF-A0A7I7LDV0-F1
#
_cell.length_a   1.000
_cell.length_b   1.000
_cell.length_c   1.000
_cell.angle_alpha   90.00
_cell.angle_beta   90.00
_cell.angle_gamma   90.00
#
_symmetry.space_group_name_H-M   'P 1'
#
loop_
_entity.id
_entity.type
_entity.pdbx_description
1 polymer ?
#
loop_
_entity_poly.entity_id
_entity_poly.type
_entity_poly.pdbx_seq_one_letter_code
_entity_poly.pdbx_strand_id
1 'polypeptide(L)'
;MQQTLKTIGPDPVHIDPDETSAVWAYDFAWHPAPIFQTYLVYTPALDKLNRDTLAAGPQFVLSLRSATSPATGINGQLGVQENPLYSRALLCDFRRSAVEDHWALFTHTQPRCGPLTPISELVVHDGKPVTVPKPSGPDVAVLVGVDLEPTFIDRLFMGSLVPLTSFTVNLDGVGYRLIAGNAAEPFLIKTPDSVSATNLEIDSRTIGVDRSRSLGQGKPTARLRFYEMHVSP
;
A
#
# COMPACT_ATOMS: atom_id res chain seq x y z
N MET A 1 -11.27 16.33 15.60
CA MET A 1 -10.25 15.51 16.27
C MET A 1 -10.62 15.07 17.71
N GLN A 2 -11.59 15.72 18.39
CA GLN A 2 -11.81 15.48 19.83
C GLN A 2 -12.29 14.06 20.15
N GLN A 3 -13.15 13.48 19.30
CA GLN A 3 -13.69 12.13 19.54
C GLN A 3 -12.62 11.06 19.29
N THR A 4 -11.78 11.26 18.28
CA THR A 4 -10.62 10.40 17.98
C THR A 4 -9.67 10.35 19.17
N LEU A 5 -9.28 11.51 19.73
CA LEU A 5 -8.40 11.58 20.91
C LEU A 5 -8.98 10.86 22.13
N LYS A 6 -10.28 11.06 22.39
CA LYS A 6 -10.97 10.36 23.48
C LYS A 6 -10.99 8.84 23.29
N THR A 7 -11.08 8.38 22.05
CA THR A 7 -11.09 6.95 21.71
C THR A 7 -9.72 6.31 21.88
N ILE A 8 -8.65 7.01 21.48
CA ILE A 8 -7.27 6.53 21.65
C ILE A 8 -6.89 6.47 23.14
N GLY A 9 -7.17 7.52 23.90
CA GLY A 9 -6.85 7.58 25.33
C GLY A 9 -5.36 7.28 25.59
N PRO A 10 -5.03 6.46 26.61
CA PRO A 10 -3.64 6.12 26.94
C PRO A 10 -3.07 4.96 26.11
N ASP A 11 -3.85 4.38 25.20
CA ASP A 11 -3.47 3.15 24.50
C ASP A 11 -2.40 3.40 23.43
N PRO A 12 -1.57 2.38 23.12
CA PRO A 12 -0.50 2.52 22.14
C PRO A 12 -1.00 2.89 20.74
N VAL A 13 -0.39 3.88 20.11
CA VAL A 13 -0.76 4.36 18.77
C VAL A 13 0.45 4.45 17.83
N HIS A 14 0.24 4.04 16.59
CA HIS A 14 1.14 4.32 15.48
C HIS A 14 0.58 5.46 14.62
N ILE A 15 1.45 6.32 14.10
CA ILE A 15 1.10 7.40 13.18
C ILE A 15 1.56 7.03 11.77
N ASP A 16 0.67 7.17 10.80
CA ASP A 16 0.85 6.80 9.39
C ASP A 16 0.37 7.94 8.46
N PRO A 17 0.90 8.10 7.24
CA PRO A 17 2.24 7.69 6.81
C PRO A 17 3.31 8.70 7.27
N ASP A 18 2.91 9.91 7.64
CA ASP A 18 3.73 11.03 8.09
C ASP A 18 3.04 11.80 9.23
N GLU A 19 3.43 13.05 9.50
CA GLU A 19 2.91 13.85 10.61
C GLU A 19 3.11 13.25 12.02
N THR A 20 4.26 12.63 12.25
CA THR A 20 4.66 12.12 13.58
C THR A 20 4.68 13.22 14.66
N SER A 21 4.68 14.50 14.26
CA SER A 21 4.48 15.65 15.15
C SER A 21 3.25 15.50 16.07
N ALA A 22 2.21 14.80 15.60
CA ALA A 22 0.99 14.49 16.33
C ALA A 22 1.23 13.75 17.65
N VAL A 23 2.30 12.93 17.73
CA VAL A 23 2.67 12.21 18.96
C VAL A 23 2.89 13.17 20.12
N TRP A 24 3.70 14.20 19.90
CA TRP A 24 4.01 15.19 20.94
C TRP A 24 2.89 16.20 21.13
N ALA A 25 2.18 16.55 20.04
CA ALA A 25 1.07 17.51 20.12
C ALA A 25 -0.09 17.00 20.97
N TYR A 26 -0.31 15.69 21.01
CA TYR A 26 -1.42 15.05 21.72
C TYR A 26 -1.00 14.10 22.86
N ASP A 27 0.30 14.06 23.19
CA ASP A 27 0.88 13.23 24.25
C ASP A 27 0.53 11.74 24.12
N PHE A 28 0.67 11.21 22.91
CA PHE A 28 0.33 9.82 22.62
C PHE A 28 1.37 8.82 23.14
N ALA A 29 0.89 7.65 23.61
CA ALA A 29 1.73 6.47 23.86
C ALA A 29 2.24 5.88 22.54
N TRP A 30 3.33 6.43 22.02
CA TRP A 30 3.78 6.10 20.67
C TRP A 30 4.38 4.70 20.56
N HIS A 31 3.88 3.93 19.59
CA HIS A 31 4.39 2.61 19.22
C HIS A 31 4.66 2.56 17.71
N PRO A 32 5.79 3.09 17.23
CA PRO A 32 6.06 3.18 15.81
C PRO A 32 6.41 1.84 15.16
N ALA A 33 6.06 1.69 13.88
CA ALA A 33 6.74 0.73 13.03
C ALA A 33 8.25 1.04 12.96
N PRO A 34 9.16 0.04 12.84
CA PRO A 34 10.61 0.26 12.89
C PRO A 34 11.09 1.20 11.78
N ILE A 35 10.48 1.09 10.60
CA ILE A 35 10.66 2.05 9.51
C ILE A 35 9.44 2.97 9.50
N PHE A 36 9.38 3.86 10.49
CA PHE A 36 8.23 4.74 10.74
C PHE A 36 7.97 5.74 9.60
N GLN A 37 9.01 6.08 8.82
CA GLN A 37 8.87 6.71 7.51
C GLN A 37 8.61 5.62 6.47
N THR A 38 7.37 5.16 6.41
CA THR A 38 6.96 3.98 5.64
C THR A 38 7.34 4.06 4.16
N TYR A 39 7.51 5.27 3.62
CA TYR A 39 8.00 5.55 2.27
C TYR A 39 9.49 5.21 1.98
N LEU A 40 10.26 4.78 2.97
CA LEU A 40 11.67 4.35 2.83
C LEU A 40 11.84 2.81 2.80
N VAL A 41 10.74 2.07 2.78
CA VAL A 41 10.74 0.61 2.84
C VAL A 41 10.94 0.04 1.44
N TYR A 42 12.20 0.01 1.00
CA TYR A 42 12.56 -0.41 -0.36
C TYR A 42 12.66 -1.93 -0.59
N THR A 43 12.44 -2.74 0.46
CA THR A 43 12.62 -4.20 0.39
C THR A 43 11.53 -4.95 1.15
N PRO A 44 11.20 -6.19 0.73
CA PRO A 44 10.20 -7.00 1.43
C PRO A 44 10.57 -7.33 2.86
N ALA A 45 11.87 -7.37 3.18
CA ALA A 45 12.33 -7.61 4.55
C ALA A 45 12.00 -6.43 5.48
N LEU A 46 12.14 -5.20 5.00
CA LEU A 46 11.75 -4.00 5.75
C LEU A 46 10.23 -3.89 5.88
N ASP A 47 9.49 -4.23 4.83
CA ASP A 47 8.03 -4.25 4.84
C ASP A 47 7.50 -5.29 5.84
N LYS A 48 8.13 -6.47 5.86
CA LYS A 48 7.84 -7.52 6.84
C LYS A 48 8.06 -7.03 8.28
N LEU A 49 9.13 -6.29 8.57
CA LEU A 49 9.36 -5.72 9.89
C LEU A 49 8.24 -4.74 10.29
N ASN A 50 7.83 -3.86 9.39
CA ASN A 50 6.73 -2.94 9.64
C ASN A 50 5.40 -3.68 9.88
N ARG A 51 5.09 -4.68 9.07
CA ARG A 51 3.93 -5.56 9.24
C ARG A 51 3.94 -6.24 10.62
N ASP A 52 5.06 -6.86 10.98
CA ASP A 52 5.18 -7.64 12.22
C ASP A 52 5.04 -6.75 13.46
N THR A 53 5.58 -5.53 13.43
CA THR A 53 5.36 -4.55 14.51
C THR A 53 3.92 -4.06 14.58
N LEU A 54 3.28 -3.83 13.43
CA LEU A 54 1.87 -3.42 13.40
C LEU A 54 0.96 -4.49 14.03
N ALA A 55 1.20 -5.77 13.72
CA ALA A 55 0.43 -6.89 14.27
C ALA A 55 0.68 -7.15 15.77
N ALA A 56 1.80 -6.70 16.33
CA ALA A 56 2.19 -7.01 17.72
C ALA A 56 2.05 -5.85 18.70
N GLY A 57 1.92 -4.61 18.22
CA GLY A 57 2.24 -3.42 19.00
C GLY A 57 1.08 -2.47 19.25
N PRO A 58 0.70 -1.65 18.26
CA PRO A 58 -0.27 -0.58 18.45
C PRO A 58 -1.70 -1.12 18.62
N GLN A 59 -2.46 -0.50 19.52
CA GLN A 59 -3.91 -0.67 19.62
C GLN A 59 -4.63 0.19 18.56
N PHE A 60 -4.01 1.29 18.14
CA PHE A 60 -4.55 2.21 17.16
C PHE A 60 -3.53 2.58 16.08
N VAL A 61 -4.00 2.77 14.85
CA VAL A 61 -3.25 3.49 13.80
C VAL A 61 -4.02 4.76 13.47
N LEU A 62 -3.36 5.90 13.63
CA LEU A 62 -3.89 7.19 13.25
C LEU A 62 -3.24 7.59 11.92
N SER A 63 -4.03 7.51 10.84
CA SER A 63 -3.54 7.72 9.47
C SER A 63 -3.97 9.09 8.93
N LEU A 64 -3.01 9.93 8.54
CA LEU A 64 -3.26 11.21 7.89
C LEU A 64 -3.74 10.94 6.46
N ARG A 65 -4.97 11.35 6.17
CA ARG A 65 -5.63 11.07 4.90
C ARG A 65 -5.06 11.94 3.79
N SER A 66 -4.78 11.29 2.66
CA SER A 66 -4.56 11.98 1.40
C SER A 66 -5.85 12.67 0.93
N ALA A 67 -5.71 13.83 0.27
CA ALA A 67 -6.82 14.52 -0.37
C ALA A 67 -7.26 13.85 -1.69
N THR A 68 -6.48 12.87 -2.16
CA THR A 68 -6.73 12.11 -3.40
C THR A 68 -7.09 10.67 -3.09
N SER A 69 -7.91 10.06 -3.96
CA SER A 69 -8.23 8.62 -3.94
C SER A 69 -8.00 8.06 -5.35
N PRO A 70 -7.12 7.06 -5.55
CA PRO A 70 -6.22 6.45 -4.56
C PRO A 70 -5.29 7.47 -3.89
N ALA A 71 -4.90 7.19 -2.63
CA ALA A 71 -4.00 8.06 -1.90
C ALA A 71 -2.66 8.23 -2.63
N THR A 72 -2.17 9.46 -2.69
CA THR A 72 -0.86 9.78 -3.27
C THR A 72 0.10 10.16 -2.15
N GLY A 73 1.20 9.42 -2.00
CA GLY A 73 2.26 9.71 -1.04
C GLY A 73 3.32 10.67 -1.59
N ILE A 74 4.32 10.97 -0.76
CA ILE A 74 5.47 11.83 -1.11
C ILE A 74 6.14 11.32 -2.40
N ASN A 75 6.51 12.16 -3.35
CA ASN A 75 7.14 11.73 -4.62
C ASN A 75 6.29 10.80 -5.50
N GLY A 76 4.96 10.87 -5.42
CA GLY A 76 4.04 10.18 -6.35
C GLY A 76 3.85 8.69 -6.03
N GLN A 77 3.98 8.30 -4.76
CA GLN A 77 3.77 6.92 -4.31
C GLN A 77 2.29 6.55 -4.34
N LEU A 78 1.97 5.27 -4.54
CA LEU A 78 0.62 4.75 -4.36
C LEU A 78 0.31 4.57 -2.87
N GLY A 79 0.03 5.68 -2.18
CA GLY A 79 -0.36 5.69 -0.77
C GLY A 79 0.52 4.81 0.11
N VAL A 80 -0.12 3.97 0.93
CA VAL A 80 0.55 2.99 1.78
C VAL A 80 1.01 1.72 1.03
N GLN A 81 0.64 1.55 -0.25
CA GLN A 81 0.89 0.34 -1.04
C GLN A 81 2.35 0.13 -1.45
N GLU A 82 3.23 1.10 -1.22
CA GLU A 82 4.68 0.84 -1.32
C GLU A 82 5.17 -0.16 -0.26
N ASN A 83 4.35 -0.39 0.77
CA ASN A 83 4.51 -1.45 1.78
C ASN A 83 3.33 -2.42 1.68
N PRO A 84 3.31 -3.32 0.69
CA PRO A 84 2.17 -4.21 0.45
C PRO A 84 1.84 -5.08 1.68
N LEU A 85 2.85 -5.59 2.39
CA LEU A 85 2.65 -6.42 3.57
C LEU A 85 2.08 -5.62 4.74
N TYR A 86 2.61 -4.41 5.00
CA TYR A 86 2.06 -3.48 6.00
C TYR A 86 0.62 -3.06 5.66
N SER A 87 0.35 -2.64 4.43
CA SER A 87 -0.99 -2.24 3.97
C SER A 87 -2.02 -3.34 4.15
N ARG A 88 -1.60 -4.59 3.87
CA ARG A 88 -2.44 -5.77 4.09
C ARG A 88 -2.68 -6.01 5.57
N ALA A 89 -1.66 -5.91 6.43
CA ALA A 89 -1.88 -6.00 7.87
C ALA A 89 -2.81 -4.90 8.40
N LEU A 90 -2.67 -3.65 7.92
CA LEU A 90 -3.59 -2.57 8.29
C LEU A 90 -5.03 -2.88 7.85
N LEU A 91 -5.23 -3.46 6.67
CA LEU A 91 -6.55 -3.91 6.23
C LEU A 91 -7.08 -5.09 7.05
N CYS A 92 -6.22 -6.04 7.44
CA CYS A 92 -6.63 -7.34 7.97
C CYS A 92 -6.71 -7.40 9.50
N ASP A 93 -5.87 -6.65 10.18
CA ASP A 93 -5.74 -6.69 11.64
C ASP A 93 -6.34 -5.44 12.27
N PHE A 94 -6.79 -4.46 11.47
CA PHE A 94 -7.42 -3.25 11.99
C PHE A 94 -8.74 -2.95 11.29
N ARG A 95 -9.68 -2.40 12.04
CA ARG A 95 -10.94 -1.85 11.51
C ARG A 95 -10.92 -0.33 11.57
N ARG A 96 -11.39 0.32 10.52
CA ARG A 96 -11.64 1.77 10.50
C ARG A 96 -12.72 2.11 11.53
N SER A 97 -12.35 2.80 12.60
CA SER A 97 -13.23 3.17 13.70
C SER A 97 -13.79 4.58 13.58
N ALA A 98 -13.02 5.51 13.01
CA ALA A 98 -13.48 6.88 12.78
C ALA A 98 -12.77 7.52 11.58
N VAL A 99 -13.44 8.51 10.99
CA VAL A 99 -12.83 9.47 10.07
C VAL A 99 -13.24 10.85 10.57
N GLU A 100 -12.28 11.65 10.98
CA GLU A 100 -12.50 12.95 11.61
C GLU A 100 -11.44 13.93 11.10
N ASP A 101 -11.87 15.07 10.56
CA ASP A 101 -11.01 16.04 9.89
C ASP A 101 -10.15 15.36 8.78
N HIS A 102 -8.84 15.52 8.85
CA HIS A 102 -7.87 14.93 7.92
C HIS A 102 -7.38 13.55 8.36
N TRP A 103 -8.01 12.92 9.37
CA TRP A 103 -7.50 11.70 9.96
C TRP A 103 -8.47 10.52 9.83
N ALA A 104 -7.92 9.34 9.61
CA ALA A 104 -8.60 8.07 9.73
C ALA A 104 -8.03 7.31 10.93
N LEU A 105 -8.90 6.91 11.85
CA LEU A 105 -8.54 6.08 12.99
C LEU A 105 -8.84 4.62 12.68
N PHE A 106 -7.84 3.78 12.84
CA PHE A 106 -7.95 2.33 12.78
C PHE A 106 -7.75 1.75 14.18
N THR A 107 -8.57 0.77 14.56
CA THR A 107 -8.47 0.06 15.83
C THR A 107 -8.10 -1.38 15.57
N HIS A 108 -7.13 -1.89 16.32
CA HIS A 108 -6.67 -3.27 16.24
C HIS A 108 -7.81 -4.22 16.60
N THR A 109 -7.97 -5.26 15.78
CA THR A 109 -8.95 -6.34 15.93
C THR A 109 -8.27 -7.70 15.83
N GLN A 110 -9.02 -8.78 16.01
CA GLN A 110 -8.54 -10.07 15.53
C GLN A 110 -8.41 -10.06 13.99
N PRO A 111 -7.50 -10.87 13.42
CA PRO A 111 -7.35 -10.97 11.98
C PRO A 111 -8.67 -11.33 11.31
N ARG A 112 -9.07 -10.55 10.30
CA ARG A 112 -10.37 -10.65 9.63
C ARG A 112 -10.28 -11.01 8.15
N CYS A 113 -9.06 -11.12 7.61
CA CYS A 113 -8.86 -11.50 6.22
C CYS A 113 -8.73 -13.02 6.04
N GLY A 114 -9.22 -13.50 4.91
CA GLY A 114 -8.94 -14.85 4.41
C GLY A 114 -7.57 -14.95 3.70
N PRO A 115 -7.21 -16.14 3.20
CA PRO A 115 -6.02 -16.32 2.39
C PRO A 115 -6.15 -15.60 1.04
N LEU A 116 -5.01 -15.26 0.44
CA LEU A 116 -4.96 -14.78 -0.94
C LEU A 116 -5.28 -15.93 -1.90
N THR A 117 -6.35 -15.77 -2.68
CA THR A 117 -6.76 -16.76 -3.69
C THR A 117 -6.39 -16.23 -5.07
N PRO A 118 -5.53 -16.92 -5.84
CA PRO A 118 -5.21 -16.53 -7.21
C PRO A 118 -6.47 -16.58 -8.09
N ILE A 119 -6.70 -15.52 -8.88
CA ILE A 119 -7.87 -15.44 -9.78
C ILE A 119 -7.49 -15.36 -11.26
N SER A 120 -6.38 -14.71 -11.59
CA SER A 120 -5.88 -14.65 -12.96
C SER A 120 -4.40 -14.28 -12.99
N GLU A 121 -3.73 -14.64 -14.07
CA GLU A 121 -2.36 -14.24 -14.37
C GLU A 121 -2.29 -13.85 -15.84
N LEU A 122 -1.55 -12.78 -16.14
CA LEU A 122 -1.33 -12.34 -17.50
C LEU A 122 0.03 -11.66 -17.65
N VAL A 123 0.66 -11.84 -18.81
CA VAL A 123 1.88 -11.13 -19.17
C VAL A 123 1.50 -9.89 -19.97
N VAL A 124 1.88 -8.72 -19.46
CA VAL A 124 1.73 -7.45 -20.16
C VAL A 124 3.00 -7.13 -20.93
N HIS A 125 2.82 -6.79 -22.20
CA HIS A 125 3.85 -6.23 -23.05
C HIS A 125 3.49 -4.76 -23.35
N ASP A 126 4.53 -3.96 -23.56
CA ASP A 126 4.41 -2.59 -24.04
C ASP A 126 3.56 -1.66 -23.12
N GLY A 127 3.52 -1.95 -21.82
CA GLY A 127 2.82 -1.14 -20.81
C GLY A 127 1.36 -0.84 -21.14
N LYS A 128 0.70 -1.70 -21.92
CA LYS A 128 -0.73 -1.56 -22.22
C LYS A 128 -1.54 -1.79 -20.94
N PRO A 129 -2.49 -0.89 -20.60
CA PRO A 129 -3.37 -1.11 -19.47
C PRO A 129 -4.20 -2.37 -19.67
N VAL A 130 -4.40 -3.12 -18.59
CA VAL A 130 -5.28 -4.29 -18.53
C VAL A 130 -6.39 -4.05 -17.54
N THR A 131 -7.53 -4.71 -17.76
CA THR A 131 -8.68 -4.61 -16.87
C THR A 131 -8.40 -5.31 -15.55
N VAL A 132 -8.66 -4.62 -14.45
CA VAL A 132 -8.65 -5.20 -13.10
C VAL A 132 -9.86 -6.13 -12.97
N PRO A 133 -9.67 -7.39 -12.52
CA PRO A 133 -10.79 -8.30 -12.30
C PRO A 133 -11.82 -7.71 -11.34
N LYS A 134 -13.10 -7.99 -11.59
CA LYS A 134 -14.18 -7.60 -10.68
C LYS A 134 -14.15 -8.50 -9.45
N PRO A 135 -14.33 -7.94 -8.23
CA PRO A 135 -14.38 -8.74 -7.02
C PRO A 135 -15.60 -9.64 -7.03
N SER A 136 -15.48 -10.85 -6.48
CA SER A 136 -16.55 -11.82 -6.34
C SER A 136 -17.67 -11.38 -5.39
N GLY A 137 -17.42 -10.39 -4.52
CA GLY A 137 -18.41 -9.84 -3.59
C GLY A 137 -18.02 -8.46 -3.03
N PRO A 138 -18.89 -7.84 -2.20
CA PRO A 138 -18.65 -6.50 -1.64
C PRO A 138 -17.55 -6.47 -0.57
N ASP A 139 -17.33 -7.60 0.12
CA ASP A 139 -16.34 -7.74 1.20
C ASP A 139 -15.03 -8.38 0.70
N VAL A 140 -14.67 -8.13 -0.57
CA VAL A 140 -13.51 -8.74 -1.22
C VAL A 140 -12.57 -7.65 -1.73
N ALA A 141 -11.31 -7.73 -1.31
CA ALA A 141 -10.23 -6.92 -1.88
C ALA A 141 -9.61 -7.65 -3.08
N VAL A 142 -9.22 -6.88 -4.10
CA VAL A 142 -8.42 -7.36 -5.24
C VAL A 142 -7.00 -6.84 -5.11
N LEU A 143 -6.05 -7.75 -5.22
CA LEU A 143 -4.62 -7.47 -5.14
C LEU A 143 -3.90 -7.89 -6.41
N VAL A 144 -2.74 -7.27 -6.65
CA VAL A 144 -1.87 -7.64 -7.76
C VAL A 144 -0.42 -7.74 -7.30
N GLY A 145 0.24 -8.84 -7.64
CA GLY A 145 1.69 -8.95 -7.64
C GLY A 145 2.22 -8.69 -9.04
N VAL A 146 3.32 -7.95 -9.14
CA VAL A 146 3.97 -7.56 -10.40
C VAL A 146 5.37 -8.15 -10.44
N ASP A 147 5.54 -9.22 -11.20
CA ASP A 147 6.87 -9.77 -11.48
C ASP A 147 7.45 -9.02 -12.68
N LEU A 148 8.33 -8.07 -12.37
CA LEU A 148 9.07 -7.31 -13.37
C LEU A 148 10.15 -8.20 -13.97
N GLU A 149 10.19 -8.33 -15.29
CA GLU A 149 11.33 -8.96 -15.97
C GLU A 149 12.46 -7.93 -16.11
N PRO A 150 13.57 -8.04 -15.36
CA PRO A 150 14.66 -7.09 -15.48
C PRO A 150 15.34 -7.24 -16.85
N THR A 151 15.53 -6.13 -17.56
CA THR A 151 16.26 -6.14 -18.82
C THR A 151 17.77 -6.34 -18.58
N PHE A 152 18.52 -6.66 -19.64
CA PHE A 152 19.99 -6.77 -19.57
C PHE A 152 20.65 -5.49 -19.05
N ILE A 153 20.12 -4.32 -19.40
CA ILE A 153 20.64 -3.03 -18.91
C ILE A 153 20.28 -2.83 -17.43
N ASP A 154 19.08 -3.23 -16.99
CA ASP A 154 18.71 -3.14 -15.57
C ASP A 154 19.68 -3.97 -14.71
N ARG A 155 20.06 -5.18 -15.17
CA ARG A 155 21.04 -6.03 -14.47
C ARG A 155 22.44 -5.43 -14.44
N LEU A 156 22.87 -4.75 -15.51
CA LEU A 156 24.20 -4.14 -15.59
C LEU A 156 24.41 -3.01 -14.58
N PHE A 157 23.33 -2.32 -14.21
CA PHE A 157 23.35 -1.19 -13.27
C PHE A 157 22.76 -1.50 -11.89
N MET A 158 22.45 -2.78 -11.61
CA MET A 158 22.11 -3.23 -10.26
C MET A 158 23.30 -2.97 -9.32
N GLY A 159 23.16 -2.02 -8.39
CA GLY A 159 24.20 -1.63 -7.43
C GLY A 159 24.72 -0.20 -7.56
N SER A 160 24.25 0.58 -8.54
CA SER A 160 24.48 2.04 -8.58
C SER A 160 23.78 2.75 -7.42
N LEU A 161 24.43 3.76 -6.83
CA LEU A 161 23.89 4.61 -5.77
C LEU A 161 22.60 5.34 -6.17
N VAL A 162 22.39 5.56 -7.47
CA VAL A 162 21.15 6.11 -8.03
C VAL A 162 20.58 5.11 -9.04
N PRO A 163 19.37 4.58 -8.82
CA PRO A 163 18.72 3.73 -9.81
C PRO A 163 18.47 4.54 -11.08
N LEU A 164 19.05 4.07 -12.19
CA LEU A 164 18.96 4.74 -13.49
C LEU A 164 17.58 4.59 -14.14
N THR A 165 16.78 3.64 -13.66
CA THR A 165 15.41 3.36 -14.11
C THR A 165 14.48 3.29 -12.90
N SER A 166 13.29 3.85 -13.05
CA SER A 166 12.22 3.79 -12.05
C SER A 166 10.95 3.29 -12.72
N PHE A 167 10.33 2.29 -12.12
CA PHE A 167 9.08 1.72 -12.58
C PHE A 167 7.90 2.52 -12.03
N THR A 168 6.83 2.56 -12.81
CA THR A 168 5.55 3.11 -12.38
C THR A 168 4.44 2.08 -12.59
N VAL A 169 3.47 2.10 -11.69
CA VAL A 169 2.18 1.45 -11.91
C VAL A 169 1.18 2.53 -12.30
N ASN A 170 0.43 2.32 -13.37
CA ASN A 170 -0.62 3.22 -13.81
C ASN A 170 -1.97 2.65 -13.41
N LEU A 171 -2.69 3.34 -12.52
CA LEU A 171 -4.05 2.98 -12.15
C LEU A 171 -5.00 4.00 -12.78
N ASP A 172 -5.86 3.55 -13.68
CA ASP A 172 -6.84 4.39 -14.39
C ASP A 172 -6.26 5.65 -15.04
N GLY A 173 -5.06 5.51 -15.59
CA GLY A 173 -4.32 6.58 -16.27
C GLY A 173 -3.49 7.47 -15.36
N VAL A 174 -3.52 7.26 -14.03
CA VAL A 174 -2.68 7.97 -13.07
C VAL A 174 -1.45 7.11 -12.74
N GLY A 175 -0.26 7.67 -12.96
CA GLY A 175 1.01 6.99 -12.71
C GLY A 175 1.49 7.18 -11.27
N TYR A 176 1.77 6.06 -10.61
CA TYR A 176 2.35 6.00 -9.27
C TYR A 176 3.72 5.32 -9.32
N ARG A 177 4.64 5.75 -8.46
CA ARG A 177 5.92 5.08 -8.28
C ARG A 177 5.73 3.63 -7.84
N LEU A 178 6.54 2.74 -8.39
CA LEU A 178 6.59 1.33 -8.00
C LEU A 178 8.01 0.98 -7.52
N ILE A 179 8.11 0.53 -6.27
CA ILE A 179 9.35 -0.03 -5.71
C ILE A 179 9.52 -1.44 -6.27
N ALA A 180 10.46 -1.63 -7.19
CA ALA A 180 10.71 -2.92 -7.83
C ALA A 180 10.98 -4.06 -6.82
N GLY A 181 11.63 -3.75 -5.69
CA GLY A 181 11.90 -4.72 -4.62
C GLY A 181 10.64 -5.29 -3.97
N ASN A 182 9.56 -4.50 -3.89
CA ASN A 182 8.29 -4.90 -3.28
C ASN A 182 7.23 -5.26 -4.33
N ALA A 183 7.49 -5.00 -5.61
CA ALA A 183 6.51 -5.14 -6.69
C ALA A 183 5.88 -6.54 -6.79
N ALA A 184 6.64 -7.59 -6.46
CA ALA A 184 6.17 -8.98 -6.49
C ALA A 184 5.24 -9.34 -5.32
N GLU A 185 5.26 -8.56 -4.23
CA GLU A 185 4.33 -8.70 -3.11
C GLU A 185 2.95 -8.14 -3.51
N PRO A 186 1.85 -8.90 -3.35
CA PRO A 186 0.54 -8.44 -3.78
C PRO A 186 0.09 -7.18 -3.02
N PHE A 187 -0.10 -6.07 -3.75
CA PHE A 187 -0.62 -4.81 -3.21
C PHE A 187 -2.08 -4.58 -3.62
N LEU A 188 -2.80 -3.76 -2.84
CA LEU A 188 -4.22 -3.49 -3.05
C LEU A 188 -4.42 -2.62 -4.29
N ILE A 189 -5.36 -3.02 -5.15
CA ILE A 189 -5.79 -2.25 -6.33
C ILE A 189 -7.30 -2.06 -6.38
N LYS A 190 -8.04 -2.79 -5.54
CA LYS A 190 -9.45 -2.55 -5.25
C LYS A 190 -9.73 -2.98 -3.81
N THR A 191 -10.38 -2.13 -3.02
CA THR A 191 -10.68 -2.40 -1.61
C THR A 191 -12.18 -2.31 -1.31
N PRO A 192 -12.67 -3.04 -0.27
CA PRO A 192 -14.06 -2.97 0.13
C PRO A 192 -14.41 -1.64 0.80
N ASP A 193 -15.72 -1.31 0.84
CA ASP A 193 -16.24 -0.05 1.41
C ASP A 193 -15.89 0.15 2.90
N SER A 194 -15.52 -0.93 3.60
CA SER A 194 -15.10 -0.91 5.02
C SER A 194 -13.89 -0.01 5.28
N VAL A 195 -13.10 0.32 4.25
CA VAL A 195 -11.97 1.25 4.30
C VAL A 195 -12.19 2.54 3.51
N SER A 196 -13.44 2.86 3.17
CA SER A 196 -13.80 4.14 2.54
C SER A 196 -13.35 5.35 3.37
N ALA A 197 -12.98 6.41 2.65
CA ALA A 197 -12.40 7.64 3.15
C ALA A 197 -11.06 7.44 3.90
N THR A 198 -10.24 6.46 3.52
CA THR A 198 -8.91 6.21 4.10
C THR A 198 -7.83 6.07 3.03
N ASN A 199 -6.56 6.01 3.45
CA ASN A 199 -5.44 5.77 2.52
C ASN A 199 -5.39 4.34 1.93
N LEU A 200 -6.20 3.42 2.45
CA LEU A 200 -6.41 2.08 1.88
C LEU A 200 -7.50 2.07 0.78
N GLU A 201 -8.27 3.15 0.63
CA GLU A 201 -9.32 3.23 -0.38
C GLU A 201 -8.70 3.28 -1.78
N ILE A 202 -9.00 2.26 -2.58
CA ILE A 202 -8.58 2.16 -3.97
C ILE A 202 -9.73 1.47 -4.72
N ASP A 203 -10.18 2.03 -5.84
CA ASP A 203 -11.21 1.44 -6.70
C ASP A 203 -10.75 1.43 -8.16
N SER A 204 -9.63 0.74 -8.44
CA SER A 204 -9.08 0.78 -9.79
C SER A 204 -9.80 -0.15 -10.76
N ARG A 205 -9.98 0.31 -12.00
CA ARG A 205 -10.59 -0.46 -13.10
C ARG A 205 -9.55 -0.99 -14.08
N THR A 206 -8.43 -0.30 -14.18
CA THR A 206 -7.34 -0.64 -15.11
C THR A 206 -5.99 -0.47 -14.45
N ILE A 207 -5.08 -1.38 -14.74
CA ILE A 207 -3.70 -1.33 -14.28
C ILE A 207 -2.75 -1.47 -15.48
N GLY A 208 -1.70 -0.66 -15.50
CA GLY A 208 -0.56 -0.79 -16.42
C GLY A 208 0.76 -0.67 -15.67
N VAL A 209 1.85 -1.10 -16.31
CA VAL A 209 3.21 -0.95 -15.78
C VAL A 209 4.03 -0.16 -16.80
N ASP A 210 4.74 0.86 -16.36
CA ASP A 210 5.57 1.72 -17.22
C ASP A 210 6.89 2.12 -16.54
N ARG A 211 7.66 3.01 -17.17
CA ARG A 211 8.92 3.56 -16.69
C ARG A 211 8.90 5.08 -16.74
N SER A 212 9.21 5.73 -15.63
CA SER A 212 9.31 7.20 -15.58
C SER A 212 10.68 7.73 -16.03
N ARG A 213 11.72 6.89 -16.01
CA ARG A 213 13.04 7.18 -16.60
C ARG A 213 13.47 6.02 -17.50
N SER A 214 13.67 6.29 -18.78
CA SER A 214 14.15 5.32 -19.77
C SER A 214 15.46 5.79 -20.39
N LEU A 215 16.44 4.89 -20.47
CA LEU A 215 17.71 5.08 -21.20
C LEU A 215 17.61 4.52 -22.63
N GLY A 216 16.50 4.79 -23.33
CA GLY A 216 16.22 4.23 -24.67
C GLY A 216 15.70 2.78 -24.64
N GLN A 217 15.32 2.29 -23.46
CA GLN A 217 14.67 0.99 -23.31
C GLN A 217 13.18 1.11 -23.66
N GLY A 218 12.65 0.07 -24.30
CA GLY A 218 11.20 -0.07 -24.49
C GLY A 218 10.44 -0.16 -23.17
N LYS A 219 9.10 -0.12 -23.28
CA LYS A 219 8.22 -0.33 -22.14
C LYS A 219 8.45 -1.70 -21.49
N PRO A 220 8.29 -1.81 -20.16
CA PRO A 220 8.62 -3.04 -19.44
C PRO A 220 7.66 -4.17 -19.83
N THR A 221 8.20 -5.39 -19.86
CA THR A 221 7.38 -6.61 -19.79
C THR A 221 7.22 -6.99 -18.32
N ALA A 222 6.00 -7.28 -17.91
CA ALA A 222 5.70 -7.67 -16.54
C ALA A 222 4.65 -8.79 -16.52
N ARG A 223 4.77 -9.69 -15.56
CA ARG A 223 3.71 -10.66 -15.26
C ARG A 223 2.88 -10.13 -14.11
N LEU A 224 1.58 -9.97 -14.34
CA LEU A 224 0.62 -9.54 -13.34
C LEU A 224 -0.11 -10.76 -12.81
N ARG A 225 -0.01 -11.01 -11.51
CA ARG A 225 -0.72 -12.06 -10.78
C ARG A 225 -1.81 -11.42 -9.93
N PHE A 226 -3.07 -11.67 -10.24
CA PHE A 226 -4.22 -11.14 -9.52
C PHE A 226 -4.71 -12.10 -8.46
N TYR A 227 -5.10 -11.55 -7.32
CA TYR A 227 -5.61 -12.27 -6.17
C TYR A 227 -6.89 -11.64 -5.65
N GLU A 228 -7.75 -12.46 -5.07
CA GLU A 228 -8.81 -12.01 -4.17
C GLU A 228 -8.47 -12.33 -2.72
N MET A 229 -8.97 -11.49 -1.83
CA MET A 229 -8.91 -11.68 -0.39
C MET A 229 -10.23 -11.27 0.23
N HIS A 230 -10.91 -12.22 0.88
CA HIS A 230 -12.10 -11.88 1.67
C HIS A 230 -11.69 -11.07 2.90
N VAL A 231 -12.47 -10.04 3.23
CA VAL A 231 -12.26 -9.15 4.39
C VAL A 231 -13.54 -9.16 5.21
N SER A 232 -13.54 -9.87 6.34
CA SER A 232 -14.71 -9.86 7.21
C SER A 232 -14.97 -8.45 7.78
N PRO A 233 -16.24 -8.02 7.88
CA PRO A 233 -16.62 -6.68 8.33
C PRO A 233 -16.17 -6.33 9.75
#